data_AF-A0A9D4GC00-F1
#
_entry.id   AF-A0A9D4GC00-F1
#
_cell.length_a   1.000
_cell.length_b   1.000
_cell.length_c   1.000
_cell.angle_alpha   90.00
_cell.angle_beta   90.00
_cell.angle_gamma   90.00
#
_symmetry.space_group_name_H-M   'P 1'
#
loop_
_entity.id
_entity.type
_entity.pdbx_description
1 polymer ?
#
loop_
_entity_poly.entity_id
_entity_poly.type
_entity_poly.pdbx_seq_one_letter_code
_entity_poly.pdbx_strand_id
1 'polypeptide(L)' 'MQDNIQYFSCVSDINECDPNPCQNGGECTDGINDYVCACVAGFNGKSCQISEFKKSRCGL' A
#
# COMPACT_ATOMS: atom_id res chain seq x y z
N MET A 1 21.72 11.40 17.33
CA MET A 1 21.93 11.00 15.92
C MET A 1 21.83 9.47 15.79
N GLN A 2 20.68 8.81 15.70
CA GLN A 2 19.35 9.22 15.27
C GLN A 2 18.40 9.46 16.44
N ASP A 3 17.93 10.69 16.52
CA ASP A 3 16.75 11.09 17.28
C ASP A 3 15.52 10.77 16.41
N ASN A 4 14.78 9.71 16.70
CA ASN A 4 13.38 9.63 16.26
C ASN A 4 12.56 8.71 17.18
N ILE A 5 11.91 9.37 18.12
CA ILE A 5 10.96 8.78 19.07
C ILE A 5 9.73 8.37 18.27
N GLN A 6 9.69 7.13 17.78
CA GLN A 6 8.45 6.50 17.33
C GLN A 6 8.02 5.51 18.42
N TYR A 7 7.36 6.08 19.43
CA TYR A 7 6.35 5.38 20.26
C TYR A 7 6.84 4.63 21.52
N PHE A 8 7.08 5.40 22.59
CA PHE A 8 7.01 4.92 23.96
C PHE A 8 5.53 4.59 24.30
N SER A 9 5.19 3.28 24.35
CA SER A 9 4.10 2.63 25.10
C SER A 9 3.20 1.66 24.29
N CYS A 10 3.58 0.38 24.19
CA CYS A 10 2.71 -0.78 23.87
C CYS A 10 2.04 -0.86 22.47
N VAL A 11 2.67 -0.38 21.39
CA VAL A 11 2.32 -0.87 20.05
C VAL A 11 3.38 -1.89 19.70
N SER A 12 3.02 -3.18 19.75
CA SER A 12 3.73 -4.21 19.00
C SER A 12 3.86 -3.71 17.56
N ASP A 13 5.01 -3.84 16.89
CA ASP A 13 5.09 -3.72 15.43
C ASP A 13 4.02 -4.64 14.83
N ILE A 14 2.86 -4.07 14.51
CA ILE A 14 1.78 -4.79 13.85
C ILE A 14 2.15 -4.70 12.39
N ASN A 15 2.49 -5.83 11.80
CA ASN A 15 2.71 -5.87 10.37
C ASN A 15 1.36 -5.71 9.66
N GLU A 16 1.06 -4.51 9.19
CA GLU A 16 -0.18 -4.22 8.46
C GLU A 16 -0.22 -4.87 7.07
N CYS A 17 0.89 -5.46 6.62
CA CYS A 17 0.98 -6.28 5.43
C CYS A 17 0.73 -7.77 5.65
N ASP A 18 0.37 -8.21 6.88
CA ASP A 18 0.03 -9.61 7.15
C ASP A 18 -1.38 -9.76 7.77
N PRO A 19 -2.38 -10.27 7.01
CA PRO A 19 -2.27 -10.78 5.64
C PRO A 19 -2.19 -9.65 4.60
N ASN A 20 -1.52 -9.91 3.47
CA ASN A 20 -1.28 -8.88 2.45
C ASN A 20 -2.60 -8.22 1.98
N PRO A 21 -2.81 -6.92 2.27
CA PRO A 21 -4.02 -6.22 1.90
C PRO A 21 -4.04 -5.80 0.41
N CYS A 22 -2.88 -5.79 -0.27
CA CYS A 22 -2.76 -5.35 -1.65
C CYS A 22 -3.26 -6.41 -2.62
N GLN A 23 -4.14 -6.01 -3.53
CA GLN A 23 -4.72 -6.86 -4.56
C GLN A 23 -3.97 -6.73 -5.88
N ASN A 24 -4.30 -7.60 -6.84
CA ASN A 24 -3.84 -7.52 -8.23
C ASN A 24 -2.31 -7.46 -8.41
N GLY A 25 -1.57 -8.10 -7.50
CA GLY A 25 -0.11 -8.13 -7.51
C GLY A 25 0.57 -6.87 -6.99
N GLY A 26 -0.14 -6.02 -6.23
CA GLY A 26 0.47 -4.88 -5.55
C GLY A 26 1.45 -5.30 -4.44
N GLU A 27 2.53 -4.54 -4.29
CA GLU A 27 3.53 -4.74 -3.25
C GLU A 27 3.14 -3.95 -2.00
N CYS A 28 3.11 -4.61 -0.83
CA CYS A 28 2.75 -3.99 0.43
C CYS A 28 4.00 -3.50 1.16
N THR A 29 3.95 -2.27 1.66
CA THR A 29 4.93 -1.70 2.59
C THR A 29 4.24 -1.36 3.90
N ASP A 30 4.79 -1.88 4.99
CA ASP A 30 4.36 -1.62 6.35
C ASP A 30 4.61 -0.15 6.73
N GLY A 31 3.71 0.42 7.52
CA GLY A 31 3.73 1.84 7.89
C GLY A 31 3.39 2.04 9.36
N ILE A 32 3.13 3.29 9.76
CA ILE A 32 2.82 3.59 11.16
C ILE A 32 1.30 3.55 11.34
N ASN A 33 0.76 2.42 11.84
CA ASN A 33 -0.68 2.14 11.96
C ASN A 33 -1.41 2.15 10.61
N ASP A 34 -0.70 1.90 9.51
CA ASP A 34 -1.26 1.93 8.15
C ASP A 34 -0.32 1.18 7.20
N TYR A 35 -0.82 0.81 6.04
CA TYR A 35 -0.03 0.18 4.97
C TYR A 35 -0.04 1.01 3.70
N VAL A 36 0.95 0.79 2.84
CA VAL A 36 1.01 1.38 1.50
C VAL A 36 1.10 0.27 0.47
N CYS A 37 0.21 0.31 -0.54
CA CYS A 37 0.28 -0.60 -1.68
C CYS A 37 0.88 0.11 -2.90
N ALA A 38 2.00 -0.43 -3.41
CA ALA A 38 2.53 -0.06 -4.71
C ALA A 38 1.80 -0.87 -5.80
N CYS A 39 0.88 -0.21 -6.50
CA CYS A 39 0.04 -0.87 -7.52
C CYS A 39 0.78 -1.07 -8.85
N VAL A 40 0.54 -2.23 -9.46
CA VAL A 40 0.98 -2.52 -10.84
C VAL A 40 0.23 -1.61 -11.83
N ALA A 41 0.87 -1.29 -12.97
CA ALA A 41 0.27 -0.48 -14.02
C ALA A 41 -1.12 -0.98 -14.42
N GLY A 42 -2.09 -0.06 -14.47
CA GLY A 42 -3.49 -0.37 -14.75
C GLY A 42 -4.33 -0.70 -13.52
N PHE A 43 -3.75 -0.70 -12.31
CA PHE A 43 -4.48 -0.82 -11.04
C PHE A 43 -4.27 0.39 -10.14
N ASN A 44 -5.30 0.74 -9.38
CA ASN A 44 -5.34 1.88 -8.47
C ASN A 44 -6.23 1.60 -7.25
N GLY A 45 -6.29 2.56 -6.32
CA GLY A 45 -6.98 2.44 -5.03
C GLY A 45 -6.03 2.05 -3.89
N LYS A 46 -6.48 2.23 -2.64
CA LYS A 46 -5.66 1.98 -1.43
C LYS A 46 -5.09 0.56 -1.38
N SER A 47 -5.84 -0.40 -1.91
CA SER A 47 -5.48 -1.82 -1.95
C SER A 47 -5.29 -2.32 -3.39
N CYS A 48 -5.07 -1.44 -4.35
CA CYS A 48 -4.96 -1.76 -5.78
C CYS A 48 -6.18 -2.52 -6.36
N GLN A 49 -7.36 -2.34 -5.77
CA GLN A 49 -8.58 -3.07 -6.11
C GLN A 49 -9.29 -2.56 -7.38
N ILE A 50 -8.95 -1.35 -7.84
CA ILE A 50 -9.60 -0.70 -8.99
C ILE A 50 -8.75 -0.98 -10.23
N SER A 51 -9.35 -1.50 -11.30
CA SER A 51 -8.70 -1.64 -12.61
C SER A 51 -9.02 -0.43 -13.51
N GLU A 52 -8.00 0.33 -13.88
CA GLU A 52 -8.10 1.56 -14.69
C GLU A 52 -7.90 1.33 -16.20
N PHE A 53 -8.02 0.08 -16.68
CA PHE A 53 -8.02 -0.24 -18.12
C PHE A 53 -9.20 0.40 -18.91
N LYS A 54 -10.06 1.19 -18.25
CA LYS A 54 -11.23 1.85 -18.84
C LYS A 54 -10.91 3.12 -19.64
N LYS A 55 -9.66 3.57 -19.72
CA LYS A 55 -9.29 4.82 -20.44
C LYS A 55 -8.29 4.69 -21.59
N SER A 56 -8.25 3.55 -22.29
CA SER A 56 -7.75 3.54 -23.67
C SER A 56 -8.88 3.87 -24.64
N ARG A 57 -9.29 5.15 -24.70
CA ARG A 57 -9.91 5.69 -25.92
C ARG A 57 -8.86 6.48 -26.69
N CYS A 58 -8.38 5.84 -27.76
CA CYS A 58 -7.93 6.36 -29.05
C CYS A 58 -7.07 7.64 -29.04
N GLY A 59 -5.77 7.46 -29.29
CA GLY A 59 -4.81 8.52 -29.61
C GLY A 59 -3.88 8.13 -30.77
N LEU A 60 -4.37 7.30 -31.70
CA LEU A 60 -3.88 7.11 -33.05
C LEU A 60 -5.09 7.21 -33.99
#